data_AF-A0A967EBJ5-F1
#
_entry.id   AF-A0A967EBJ5-F1
#
_cell.length_a   1.000
_cell.length_b   1.000
_cell.length_c   1.000
_cell.angle_alpha   90.00
_cell.angle_beta   90.00
_cell.angle_gamma   90.00
#
_symmetry.space_group_name_H-M   'P 1'
#
loop_
_entity.id
_entity.type
_entity.pdbx_description
1 polymer ?
#
loop_
_entity_poly.entity_id
_entity_poly.type
_entity_poly.pdbx_seq_one_letter_code
_entity_poly.pdbx_strand_id
1 'polypeptide(L)'
;MLGMPSTKLLAGLTSLALTAGVTVIVAVPAPHAQAATQKRVLFDNTKAETAGNADWIISTSQPDPLQQNANPTSETSWTGAISAWGVALQKTGNYALNTLPSSGRITYGDASNAQDLSKYDEFVLPEPNIAFTATEKTAIMTFVKNGGGLFMVSDHDQSDRNNDGIDSVGVLNDLMTNNSVDSTNPFGFSIDVLNISNENPNVIGAKAAGDPIIAGPFGAVKSTIIRNGTTATLSPSSNAAVRGELFRAGYSASGTTGAAFVTSTFGSGRVAFWGDSSPIDDGTGQSGNTLYDGWNDPAGTDAALALNATDWLAGTGSTSTSTSSSSSTSSSSSAPSGAERIVNGSFENNASYWSLGSGAAISTTHASAGTKSLTLGGTVSTTQSATQQVTIPAGVTSAPLTFKTYVTSNASTTTVYDRLNVQVNGTTLTSLSNTSPRGAFFSTTVDLSAYAGQTVTLKFQGVNDASNPTQFWVDEVSLKA
;
A
#
# COMPACT_ATOMS: atom_id res chain seq x y z
N MET A 1 28.89 68.04 -72.22
CA MET A 1 29.57 69.33 -72.04
C MET A 1 29.17 69.89 -70.67
N LEU A 2 30.17 70.14 -69.80
CA LEU A 2 30.17 70.91 -68.54
C LEU A 2 29.16 70.49 -67.44
N GLY A 3 29.43 70.42 -66.13
CA GLY A 3 30.55 70.75 -65.25
C GLY A 3 30.05 70.65 -63.78
N MET A 4 30.88 70.14 -62.86
CA MET A 4 30.66 69.91 -61.39
C MET A 4 30.58 71.21 -60.54
N PRO A 5 30.43 71.26 -59.16
CA PRO A 5 30.62 70.22 -58.09
C PRO A 5 29.74 70.27 -56.78
N SER A 6 30.09 69.35 -55.84
CA SER A 6 29.92 69.33 -54.35
C SER A 6 28.71 68.54 -53.81
N THR A 7 28.79 67.64 -52.81
CA THR A 7 29.66 67.53 -51.62
C THR A 7 29.70 66.06 -51.11
N LYS A 8 30.83 65.66 -50.48
CA LYS A 8 31.05 64.34 -49.84
C LYS A 8 30.42 64.25 -48.44
N LEU A 9 29.97 63.07 -48.03
CA LEU A 9 30.01 62.65 -46.62
C LEU A 9 30.35 61.15 -46.51
N LEU A 10 31.38 60.86 -45.73
CA LEU A 10 31.94 59.54 -45.45
C LEU A 10 31.49 59.16 -44.02
N ALA A 11 30.79 58.03 -43.83
CA ALA A 11 30.46 57.51 -42.51
C ALA A 11 31.14 56.15 -42.32
N GLY A 12 32.15 56.12 -41.45
CA GLY A 12 32.81 54.89 -41.01
C GLY A 12 31.96 54.16 -39.98
N LEU A 13 31.78 52.85 -40.19
CA LEU A 13 31.26 51.95 -39.17
C LEU A 13 32.40 51.53 -38.24
N THR A 14 32.28 51.84 -36.96
CA THR A 14 33.06 51.21 -35.89
C THR A 14 32.42 49.89 -35.47
N SER A 15 33.22 48.83 -35.58
CA SER A 15 32.96 47.46 -35.16
C SER A 15 32.89 47.31 -33.64
N LEU A 16 31.82 46.69 -33.13
CA LEU A 16 31.75 46.14 -31.77
C LEU A 16 31.78 44.61 -31.89
N ALA A 17 32.86 43.99 -31.41
CA ALA A 17 33.00 42.54 -31.38
C ALA A 17 32.14 41.95 -30.25
N LEU A 18 31.16 41.11 -30.60
CA LEU A 18 30.58 40.14 -29.67
C LEU A 18 31.13 38.75 -30.02
N THR A 19 31.95 38.21 -29.13
CA THR A 19 32.33 36.79 -29.14
C THR A 19 31.11 35.96 -28.74
N ALA A 20 30.49 35.26 -29.70
CA ALA A 20 29.50 34.24 -29.42
C ALA A 20 30.21 32.95 -28.99
N GLY A 21 30.19 32.64 -27.69
CA GLY A 21 30.56 31.32 -27.19
C GLY A 21 29.49 30.32 -27.58
N VAL A 22 29.83 29.35 -28.43
CA VAL A 22 28.97 28.20 -28.72
C VAL A 22 29.06 27.26 -27.52
N THR A 23 28.05 27.28 -26.66
CA THR A 23 27.88 26.25 -25.63
C THR A 23 27.23 25.03 -26.27
N VAL A 24 28.00 23.96 -26.46
CA VAL A 24 27.45 22.65 -26.79
C VAL A 24 26.72 22.13 -25.55
N ILE A 25 25.40 22.23 -25.53
CA ILE A 25 24.58 21.60 -24.50
C ILE A 25 24.53 20.11 -24.86
N VAL A 26 25.37 19.31 -24.21
CA VAL A 26 25.13 17.87 -24.14
C VAL A 26 23.90 17.70 -23.26
N ALA A 27 22.76 17.36 -23.88
CA ALA A 27 21.58 16.96 -23.15
C ALA A 27 21.93 15.68 -22.37
N VAL A 28 22.20 15.84 -21.07
CA VAL A 28 22.20 14.70 -20.14
C VAL A 28 20.75 14.23 -20.10
N PRO A 29 20.45 12.97 -20.47
CA PRO A 29 19.10 12.46 -20.33
C PRO A 29 18.69 12.64 -18.87
N ALA A 30 17.51 13.21 -18.65
CA ALA A 30 16.93 13.30 -17.33
C ALA A 30 17.03 11.92 -16.67
N PRO A 31 17.41 11.82 -15.38
CA PRO A 31 17.41 10.55 -14.69
C PRO A 31 16.00 9.96 -14.87
N HIS A 32 15.91 8.84 -15.58
CA HIS A 32 14.65 8.13 -15.74
C HIS A 32 14.13 7.89 -14.33
N ALA A 33 12.96 8.46 -14.01
CA ALA A 33 12.24 8.10 -12.80
C ALA A 33 12.13 6.57 -12.81
N GLN A 34 12.84 5.93 -11.88
CA GLN A 34 12.78 4.49 -11.73
C GLN A 34 11.33 4.17 -11.37
N ALA A 35 10.60 3.54 -12.30
CA ALA A 35 9.22 3.13 -12.06
C ALA A 35 9.19 2.34 -10.75
N ALA A 36 8.36 2.75 -9.78
CA ALA A 36 8.15 1.97 -8.58
C ALA A 36 7.76 0.55 -9.00
N THR A 37 8.42 -0.47 -8.44
CA THR A 37 8.08 -1.85 -8.74
C THR A 37 6.62 -2.07 -8.36
N GLN A 38 5.82 -2.49 -9.34
CA GLN A 38 4.40 -2.74 -9.13
C GLN A 38 4.20 -3.85 -8.10
N LYS A 39 3.17 -3.71 -7.25
CA LYS A 39 2.64 -4.77 -6.38
C LYS A 39 2.03 -5.86 -7.26
N ARG A 40 2.44 -7.10 -7.07
CA ARG A 40 2.04 -8.24 -7.90
C ARG A 40 0.95 -9.03 -7.18
N VAL A 41 -0.25 -9.05 -7.74
CA VAL A 41 -1.41 -9.71 -7.13
C VAL A 41 -1.85 -10.86 -8.04
N LEU A 42 -1.99 -12.05 -7.46
CA LEU A 42 -2.51 -13.23 -8.13
C LEU A 42 -3.88 -13.56 -7.58
N PHE A 43 -4.91 -13.58 -8.44
CA PHE A 43 -6.23 -14.09 -8.13
C PHE A 43 -6.32 -15.56 -8.50
N ASP A 44 -6.92 -16.40 -7.66
CA ASP A 44 -7.10 -17.83 -7.98
C ASP A 44 -8.31 -18.06 -8.89
N ASN A 45 -8.20 -19.07 -9.75
CA ASN A 45 -9.30 -19.68 -10.50
C ASN A 45 -9.12 -21.22 -10.58
N THR A 46 -8.31 -21.82 -9.70
CA THR A 46 -8.01 -23.26 -9.70
C THR A 46 -8.95 -24.09 -8.83
N LYS A 47 -9.79 -23.46 -8.02
CA LYS A 47 -10.73 -24.09 -7.09
C LYS A 47 -12.18 -23.84 -7.46
N ALA A 48 -12.48 -23.76 -8.76
CA ALA A 48 -13.82 -23.57 -9.30
C ALA A 48 -14.47 -22.26 -8.86
N GLU A 49 -13.69 -21.19 -8.87
CA GLU A 49 -14.11 -19.81 -8.65
C GLU A 49 -15.12 -19.31 -9.70
N THR A 50 -15.25 -20.02 -10.82
CA THR A 50 -16.32 -19.82 -11.81
C THR A 50 -17.49 -20.81 -11.70
N ALA A 51 -17.64 -21.50 -10.56
CA ALA A 51 -18.80 -22.33 -10.31
C ALA A 51 -19.96 -21.50 -9.74
N GLY A 52 -21.17 -21.86 -10.11
CA GLY A 52 -22.38 -21.20 -9.61
C GLY A 52 -22.82 -20.01 -10.44
N ASN A 53 -23.15 -18.91 -9.78
CA ASN A 53 -23.88 -17.80 -10.39
C ASN A 53 -22.98 -16.62 -10.81
N ALA A 54 -21.72 -16.60 -10.38
CA ALA A 54 -20.72 -15.58 -10.69
C ALA A 54 -19.40 -16.25 -11.10
N ASP A 55 -18.60 -15.52 -11.88
CA ASP A 55 -17.26 -15.96 -12.27
C ASP A 55 -16.27 -15.16 -11.45
N TRP A 56 -15.70 -15.64 -10.34
CA TRP A 56 -14.86 -14.81 -9.46
C TRP A 56 -13.44 -14.55 -10.02
N ILE A 57 -13.34 -13.92 -11.20
CA ILE A 57 -12.10 -13.71 -11.96
C ILE A 57 -11.99 -12.27 -12.48
N ILE A 58 -10.86 -11.59 -12.32
CA ILE A 58 -10.77 -10.18 -12.79
C ILE A 58 -10.89 -10.02 -14.33
N SER A 59 -10.75 -11.11 -15.09
CA SER A 59 -10.86 -11.14 -16.55
C SER A 59 -11.05 -12.58 -17.06
N THR A 60 -11.77 -12.71 -18.18
CA THR A 60 -11.82 -13.95 -18.98
C THR A 60 -10.51 -14.24 -19.71
N SER A 61 -9.62 -13.25 -19.82
CA SER A 61 -8.26 -13.45 -20.29
C SER A 61 -7.34 -13.80 -19.12
N GLN A 62 -6.86 -15.04 -19.13
CA GLN A 62 -6.00 -15.59 -18.08
C GLN A 62 -4.72 -16.16 -18.71
N PRO A 63 -3.54 -15.97 -18.08
CA PRO A 63 -3.36 -15.33 -16.78
C PRO A 63 -3.33 -13.80 -16.82
N ASP A 64 -3.16 -13.18 -17.98
CA ASP A 64 -2.98 -11.73 -18.12
C ASP A 64 -4.28 -11.04 -18.58
N PRO A 65 -4.91 -10.21 -17.73
CA PRO A 65 -6.15 -9.52 -18.07
C PRO A 65 -5.96 -8.44 -19.17
N LEU A 66 -4.74 -7.94 -19.37
CA LEU A 66 -4.45 -6.91 -20.37
C LEU A 66 -4.61 -7.41 -21.81
N GLN A 67 -4.66 -8.73 -22.04
CA GLN A 67 -4.98 -9.25 -23.37
C GLN A 67 -6.47 -9.14 -23.72
N GLN A 68 -7.38 -9.06 -22.73
CA GLN A 68 -8.78 -8.73 -22.98
C GLN A 68 -8.93 -7.25 -23.33
N ASN A 69 -8.28 -6.38 -22.54
CA ASN A 69 -8.18 -4.95 -22.82
C ASN A 69 -6.91 -4.38 -22.19
N ALA A 70 -6.00 -3.89 -23.03
CA ALA A 70 -4.69 -3.39 -22.62
C ALA A 70 -4.74 -2.03 -21.91
N ASN A 71 -5.85 -1.30 -21.98
CA ASN A 71 -6.03 0.02 -21.37
C ASN A 71 -7.41 0.12 -20.70
N PRO A 72 -7.64 -0.62 -19.59
CA PRO A 72 -8.94 -0.62 -18.94
C PRO A 72 -9.25 0.75 -18.30
N THR A 73 -10.42 1.31 -18.59
CA THR A 73 -10.85 2.62 -18.08
C THR A 73 -12.14 2.58 -17.28
N SER A 74 -12.96 1.55 -17.51
CA SER A 74 -14.25 1.28 -16.86
C SER A 74 -14.26 -0.10 -16.22
N GLU A 75 -15.11 -0.33 -15.22
CA GLU A 75 -15.27 -1.64 -14.55
C GLU A 75 -15.56 -2.77 -15.55
N THR A 76 -16.35 -2.48 -16.58
CA THR A 76 -16.66 -3.39 -17.70
C THR A 76 -15.57 -3.53 -18.76
N SER A 77 -14.37 -2.96 -18.54
CA SER A 77 -13.24 -3.11 -19.48
C SER A 77 -12.72 -4.54 -19.54
N TRP A 78 -12.92 -5.30 -18.46
CA TRP A 78 -12.74 -6.74 -18.39
C TRP A 78 -14.06 -7.42 -18.01
N THR A 79 -14.05 -8.75 -17.99
CA THR A 79 -15.25 -9.57 -17.70
C THR A 79 -14.91 -10.64 -16.67
N GLY A 80 -15.68 -10.71 -15.59
CA GLY A 80 -15.57 -11.77 -14.59
C GLY A 80 -15.94 -11.37 -13.16
N ALA A 81 -17.07 -10.68 -12.98
CA ALA A 81 -17.72 -10.42 -11.69
C ALA A 81 -16.90 -9.72 -10.57
N ILE A 82 -15.59 -9.55 -10.72
CA ILE A 82 -14.67 -8.80 -9.85
C ILE A 82 -13.71 -7.95 -10.69
N SER A 83 -14.07 -7.67 -11.96
CA SER A 83 -13.28 -6.87 -12.89
C SER A 83 -13.03 -5.46 -12.35
N ALA A 84 -13.99 -4.83 -11.70
CA ALA A 84 -13.91 -3.54 -11.03
C ALA A 84 -12.76 -3.50 -10.03
N TRP A 85 -12.55 -4.57 -9.27
CA TRP A 85 -11.40 -4.71 -8.37
C TRP A 85 -10.09 -4.65 -9.17
N GLY A 86 -9.96 -5.50 -10.19
CA GLY A 86 -8.77 -5.52 -11.04
C GLY A 86 -8.54 -4.19 -11.77
N VAL A 87 -9.56 -3.61 -12.38
CA VAL A 87 -9.50 -2.34 -13.12
C VAL A 87 -9.13 -1.19 -12.20
N ALA A 88 -9.70 -1.12 -10.99
CA ALA A 88 -9.37 -0.10 -10.01
C ALA A 88 -7.89 -0.14 -9.63
N LEU A 89 -7.34 -1.34 -9.37
CA LEU A 89 -5.91 -1.53 -9.12
C LEU A 89 -5.06 -1.16 -10.35
N GLN A 90 -5.43 -1.65 -11.53
CA GLN A 90 -4.70 -1.42 -12.78
C GLN A 90 -4.59 0.09 -13.11
N LYS A 91 -5.68 0.85 -12.91
CA LYS A 91 -5.71 2.30 -13.17
C LYS A 91 -4.77 3.12 -12.31
N THR A 92 -4.33 2.59 -11.16
CA THR A 92 -3.34 3.27 -10.32
C THR A 92 -1.94 3.25 -10.94
N GLY A 93 -1.68 2.32 -11.86
CA GLY A 93 -0.34 2.04 -12.39
C GLY A 93 0.60 1.34 -11.40
N ASN A 94 0.15 1.07 -10.17
CA ASN A 94 0.98 0.51 -9.09
C ASN A 94 0.89 -1.01 -8.97
N TYR A 95 0.05 -1.67 -9.77
CA TYR A 95 -0.19 -3.11 -9.65
C TYR A 95 0.04 -3.84 -10.98
N ALA A 96 0.56 -5.06 -10.85
CA ALA A 96 0.60 -6.08 -11.89
C ALA A 96 -0.32 -7.22 -11.47
N LEU A 97 -1.28 -7.56 -12.31
CA LEU A 97 -2.36 -8.46 -11.96
C LEU A 97 -2.32 -9.72 -12.82
N ASN A 98 -2.51 -10.87 -12.18
CA ASN A 98 -2.75 -12.11 -12.88
C ASN A 98 -3.91 -12.87 -12.26
N THR A 99 -4.57 -13.71 -13.07
CA THR A 99 -5.43 -14.78 -12.58
C THR A 99 -4.75 -16.12 -12.83
N LEU A 100 -4.64 -16.97 -11.83
CA LEU A 100 -4.17 -18.34 -11.98
C LEU A 100 -5.28 -19.15 -12.65
N PRO A 101 -5.12 -19.61 -13.90
CA PRO A 101 -6.22 -20.27 -14.61
C PRO A 101 -6.60 -21.60 -13.98
N SER A 102 -7.77 -22.14 -14.30
CA SER A 102 -8.25 -23.43 -13.74
C SER A 102 -7.36 -24.64 -14.00
N SER A 103 -6.50 -24.56 -15.02
CA SER A 103 -5.46 -25.56 -15.32
C SER A 103 -4.10 -25.26 -14.65
N GLY A 104 -4.02 -24.18 -13.89
CA GLY A 104 -2.85 -23.70 -13.17
C GLY A 104 -2.47 -24.58 -11.99
N ARG A 105 -1.36 -24.23 -11.35
CA ARG A 105 -0.82 -24.94 -10.19
C ARG A 105 -0.52 -23.93 -9.09
N ILE A 106 -1.03 -24.18 -7.88
CA ILE A 106 -0.64 -23.43 -6.69
C ILE A 106 0.66 -24.03 -6.15
N THR A 107 1.77 -23.32 -6.32
CA THR A 107 3.10 -23.73 -5.87
C THR A 107 3.85 -22.57 -5.23
N TYR A 108 4.86 -22.88 -4.43
CA TYR A 108 5.78 -21.88 -3.87
C TYR A 108 7.22 -22.39 -3.94
N GLY A 109 8.08 -21.65 -4.65
CA GLY A 109 9.47 -22.02 -4.90
C GLY A 109 9.69 -22.92 -6.13
N ASP A 110 8.67 -23.16 -6.96
CA ASP A 110 8.79 -23.89 -8.22
C ASP A 110 9.15 -22.91 -9.35
N ALA A 111 10.44 -22.83 -9.68
CA ALA A 111 10.93 -21.94 -10.73
C ALA A 111 10.34 -22.21 -12.12
N SER A 112 9.82 -23.43 -12.37
CA SER A 112 9.19 -23.80 -13.65
C SER A 112 7.76 -23.29 -13.78
N ASN A 113 7.09 -22.97 -12.67
CA ASN A 113 5.74 -22.43 -12.70
C ASN A 113 5.79 -20.91 -12.95
N ALA A 114 5.24 -20.46 -14.08
CA ALA A 114 5.18 -19.05 -14.43
C ALA A 114 4.38 -18.22 -13.41
N GLN A 115 3.38 -18.82 -12.78
CA GLN A 115 2.53 -18.21 -11.75
C GLN A 115 2.87 -18.71 -10.33
N ASP A 116 4.10 -19.18 -10.07
CA ASP A 116 4.52 -19.56 -8.72
C ASP A 116 4.33 -18.41 -7.71
N LEU A 117 3.83 -18.72 -6.51
CA LEU A 117 3.52 -17.73 -5.49
C LEU A 117 4.74 -16.90 -5.05
N SER A 118 5.97 -17.40 -5.20
CA SER A 118 7.19 -16.59 -4.93
C SER A 118 7.36 -15.38 -5.85
N LYS A 119 6.59 -15.31 -6.94
CA LYS A 119 6.59 -14.21 -7.91
C LYS A 119 5.50 -13.17 -7.65
N TYR A 120 4.73 -13.33 -6.58
CA TYR A 120 3.65 -12.41 -6.21
C TYR A 120 3.84 -11.90 -4.80
N ASP A 121 3.21 -10.77 -4.51
CA ASP A 121 3.20 -10.15 -3.19
C ASP A 121 1.91 -10.52 -2.45
N GLU A 122 0.82 -10.80 -3.19
CA GLU A 122 -0.47 -11.20 -2.65
C GLU A 122 -1.11 -12.33 -3.48
N PHE A 123 -1.80 -13.23 -2.79
CA PHE A 123 -2.65 -14.26 -3.36
C PHE A 123 -4.09 -14.11 -2.84
N VAL A 124 -5.05 -13.98 -3.75
CA VAL A 124 -6.47 -13.80 -3.47
C VAL A 124 -7.20 -15.09 -3.80
N LEU A 125 -7.96 -15.61 -2.83
CA LEU A 125 -8.80 -16.81 -2.91
C LEU A 125 -10.28 -16.41 -2.84
N PRO A 126 -10.93 -16.11 -3.97
CA PRO A 126 -12.33 -15.70 -3.96
C PRO A 126 -13.28 -16.90 -4.01
N GLU A 127 -13.90 -17.25 -2.88
CA GLU A 127 -14.88 -18.33 -2.74
C GLU A 127 -14.42 -19.68 -3.34
N PRO A 128 -13.32 -20.28 -2.86
CA PRO A 128 -12.85 -21.55 -3.40
C PRO A 128 -13.85 -22.67 -3.10
N ASN A 129 -14.21 -23.43 -4.14
CA ASN A 129 -15.21 -24.49 -4.13
C ASN A 129 -14.61 -25.90 -4.31
N ILE A 130 -13.29 -26.04 -4.30
CA ILE A 130 -12.59 -27.33 -4.35
C ILE A 130 -11.58 -27.37 -3.21
N ALA A 131 -11.51 -28.50 -2.52
CA ALA A 131 -10.50 -28.71 -1.48
C ALA A 131 -9.07 -28.58 -2.02
N PHE A 132 -8.23 -27.85 -1.29
CA PHE A 132 -6.79 -27.81 -1.57
C PHE A 132 -6.14 -29.17 -1.29
N THR A 133 -5.25 -29.60 -2.18
CA THR A 133 -4.37 -30.74 -1.91
C THR A 133 -3.35 -30.40 -0.82
N ALA A 134 -2.75 -31.41 -0.19
CA ALA A 134 -1.73 -31.20 0.84
C ALA A 134 -0.54 -30.34 0.36
N THR A 135 -0.14 -30.48 -0.91
CA THR A 135 0.93 -29.70 -1.52
C THR A 135 0.53 -28.23 -1.70
N GLU A 136 -0.70 -27.97 -2.13
CA GLU A 136 -1.20 -26.60 -2.33
C GLU A 136 -1.35 -25.88 -0.98
N LYS A 137 -1.91 -26.55 0.03
CA LYS A 137 -1.94 -26.00 1.40
C LYS A 137 -0.54 -25.66 1.90
N THR A 138 0.43 -26.55 1.67
CA THR A 138 1.82 -26.30 2.05
C THR A 138 2.39 -25.08 1.31
N ALA A 139 2.10 -24.92 0.02
CA ALA A 139 2.54 -23.78 -0.77
C ALA A 139 1.94 -22.46 -0.26
N ILE A 140 0.62 -22.40 -0.04
CA ILE A 140 -0.08 -21.21 0.46
C ILE A 140 0.45 -20.82 1.84
N MET A 141 0.51 -21.77 2.77
CA MET A 141 0.97 -21.49 4.13
C MET A 141 2.44 -21.07 4.17
N THR A 142 3.29 -21.64 3.31
CA THR A 142 4.70 -21.24 3.19
C THR A 142 4.85 -19.86 2.57
N PHE A 143 4.04 -19.53 1.56
CA PHE A 143 3.97 -18.20 0.96
C PHE A 143 3.66 -17.12 2.00
N VAL A 144 2.60 -17.31 2.80
CA VAL A 144 2.24 -16.37 3.87
C VAL A 144 3.34 -16.29 4.91
N LYS A 145 3.82 -17.44 5.42
CA LYS A 145 4.88 -17.47 6.44
C LYS A 145 6.11 -16.65 6.03
N ASN A 146 6.43 -16.63 4.74
CA ASN A 146 7.61 -15.97 4.19
C ASN A 146 7.38 -14.52 3.74
N GLY A 147 6.20 -13.93 3.94
CA GLY A 147 5.98 -12.51 3.65
C GLY A 147 4.83 -12.21 2.70
N GLY A 148 4.25 -13.23 2.07
CA GLY A 148 3.10 -13.07 1.19
C GLY A 148 1.84 -12.61 1.91
N GLY A 149 1.02 -11.82 1.23
CA GLY A 149 -0.34 -11.48 1.62
C GLY A 149 -1.33 -12.54 1.16
N LEU A 150 -2.20 -13.03 2.04
CA LEU A 150 -3.30 -13.92 1.68
C LEU A 150 -4.64 -13.24 1.92
N PHE A 151 -5.44 -13.07 0.87
CA PHE A 151 -6.82 -12.60 0.97
C PHE A 151 -7.76 -13.78 0.76
N MET A 152 -8.48 -14.19 1.81
CA MET A 152 -9.51 -15.21 1.72
C MET A 152 -10.89 -14.57 1.69
N VAL A 153 -11.69 -14.90 0.69
CA VAL A 153 -13.12 -14.56 0.66
C VAL A 153 -13.89 -15.87 0.70
N SER A 154 -14.79 -15.97 1.66
CA SER A 154 -15.71 -17.08 1.83
C SER A 154 -17.13 -16.61 1.54
N ASP A 155 -18.06 -17.56 1.50
CA ASP A 155 -19.49 -17.29 1.47
C ASP A 155 -20.17 -17.96 2.67
N HIS A 156 -21.41 -18.41 2.53
CA HIS A 156 -22.17 -19.04 3.60
C HIS A 156 -21.99 -20.57 3.69
N ASP A 157 -22.46 -21.18 4.79
CA ASP A 157 -22.68 -22.64 4.89
C ASP A 157 -23.60 -23.12 3.76
N GLN A 158 -23.21 -24.19 3.06
CA GLN A 158 -23.85 -24.72 1.86
C GLN A 158 -23.64 -23.88 0.58
N SER A 159 -22.55 -23.11 0.53
CA SER A 159 -22.08 -22.45 -0.71
C SER A 159 -21.32 -23.40 -1.64
N ASP A 160 -21.60 -24.71 -1.61
CA ASP A 160 -21.02 -25.70 -2.52
C ASP A 160 -21.65 -25.57 -3.92
N ARG A 161 -21.00 -24.76 -4.78
CA ARG A 161 -21.46 -24.39 -6.11
C ARG A 161 -21.20 -25.46 -7.17
N ASN A 162 -20.28 -26.39 -6.91
CA ASN A 162 -19.89 -27.44 -7.86
C ASN A 162 -20.40 -28.84 -7.47
N ASN A 163 -21.04 -28.95 -6.31
CA ASN A 163 -21.61 -30.17 -5.73
C ASN A 163 -20.57 -31.28 -5.50
N ASP A 164 -19.34 -30.92 -5.13
CA ASP A 164 -18.28 -31.88 -4.80
C ASP A 164 -18.27 -32.29 -3.31
N GLY A 165 -19.11 -31.66 -2.49
CA GLY A 165 -19.31 -31.97 -1.07
C GLY A 165 -18.53 -31.09 -0.10
N ILE A 166 -17.86 -30.03 -0.57
CA ILE A 166 -17.25 -29.02 0.30
C ILE A 166 -17.57 -27.60 -0.19
N ASP A 167 -17.87 -26.70 0.73
CA ASP A 167 -18.10 -25.29 0.44
C ASP A 167 -16.88 -24.43 0.81
N SER A 168 -16.93 -23.14 0.48
CA SER A 168 -15.84 -22.20 0.75
C SER A 168 -15.46 -22.11 2.25
N VAL A 169 -16.44 -22.22 3.14
CA VAL A 169 -16.23 -22.26 4.60
C VAL A 169 -15.40 -23.49 4.98
N GLY A 170 -15.76 -24.66 4.45
CA GLY A 170 -15.05 -25.91 4.64
C GLY A 170 -13.63 -25.88 4.07
N VAL A 171 -13.47 -25.42 2.83
CA VAL A 171 -12.18 -25.34 2.13
C VAL A 171 -11.18 -24.47 2.91
N LEU A 172 -11.61 -23.29 3.35
CA LEU A 172 -10.73 -22.35 4.04
C LEU A 172 -10.45 -22.77 5.50
N ASN A 173 -11.41 -23.34 6.22
CA ASN A 173 -11.14 -23.93 7.53
C ASN A 173 -10.17 -25.12 7.44
N ASP A 174 -10.29 -25.98 6.43
CA ASP A 174 -9.39 -27.10 6.18
C ASP A 174 -7.96 -26.64 5.81
N LEU A 175 -7.80 -25.53 5.09
CA LEU A 175 -6.50 -24.88 4.89
C LEU A 175 -5.85 -24.49 6.23
N MET A 176 -6.61 -23.86 7.12
CA MET A 176 -6.10 -23.33 8.39
C MET A 176 -5.85 -24.41 9.46
N THR A 177 -6.58 -25.53 9.42
CA THR A 177 -6.55 -26.55 10.47
C THR A 177 -5.90 -27.87 10.06
N ASN A 178 -5.71 -28.11 8.76
CA ASN A 178 -5.18 -29.37 8.24
C ASN A 178 -4.13 -29.12 7.14
N ASN A 179 -2.99 -28.57 7.55
CA ASN A 179 -1.82 -28.34 6.70
C ASN A 179 -0.52 -28.78 7.40
N SER A 180 0.58 -28.87 6.65
CA SER A 180 1.87 -29.37 7.15
C SER A 180 2.80 -28.28 7.74
N VAL A 181 2.43 -27.00 7.62
CA VAL A 181 3.29 -25.87 7.99
C VAL A 181 3.00 -25.43 9.43
N ASP A 182 1.73 -25.20 9.75
CA ASP A 182 1.21 -24.92 11.08
C ASP A 182 -0.31 -25.16 11.09
N SER A 183 -0.76 -26.19 11.80
CA SER A 183 -2.17 -26.55 11.94
C SER A 183 -2.76 -26.16 13.30
N THR A 184 -2.07 -25.32 14.07
CA THR A 184 -2.46 -24.94 15.44
C THR A 184 -3.29 -23.65 15.50
N ASN A 185 -4.07 -23.37 14.46
CA ASN A 185 -4.75 -22.10 14.22
C ASN A 185 -3.77 -20.92 14.09
N PRO A 186 -2.86 -20.96 13.10
CA PRO A 186 -1.78 -19.98 12.95
C PRO A 186 -2.27 -18.56 12.67
N PHE A 187 -3.47 -18.40 12.11
CA PHE A 187 -4.05 -17.08 11.82
C PHE A 187 -4.88 -16.55 13.00
N GLY A 188 -5.18 -17.38 13.99
CA GLY A 188 -5.90 -17.00 15.19
C GLY A 188 -7.40 -16.81 14.97
N PHE A 189 -8.03 -17.44 13.98
CA PHE A 189 -9.49 -17.43 13.83
C PHE A 189 -9.99 -18.71 13.16
N SER A 190 -11.29 -18.98 13.33
CA SER A 190 -12.03 -20.00 12.58
C SER A 190 -13.19 -19.32 11.86
N ILE A 191 -13.54 -19.82 10.67
CA ILE A 191 -14.72 -19.35 9.94
C ILE A 191 -15.94 -20.06 10.53
N ASP A 192 -16.95 -19.29 10.88
CA ASP A 192 -18.19 -19.81 11.46
C ASP A 192 -18.99 -20.55 10.37
N VAL A 193 -19.68 -21.62 10.75
CA VAL A 193 -20.60 -22.34 9.85
C VAL A 193 -21.97 -21.69 9.99
N LEU A 194 -22.20 -20.62 9.22
CA LEU A 194 -23.41 -19.80 9.28
C LEU A 194 -23.91 -19.46 7.87
N ASN A 195 -25.20 -19.15 7.78
CA ASN A 195 -25.81 -18.50 6.63
C ASN A 195 -26.57 -17.25 7.09
N ILE A 196 -25.90 -16.10 7.00
CA ILE A 196 -26.46 -14.79 7.34
C ILE A 196 -27.05 -14.21 6.06
N SER A 197 -28.37 -14.25 5.94
CA SER A 197 -29.05 -13.91 4.69
C SER A 197 -28.91 -12.45 4.27
N ASN A 198 -28.97 -11.51 5.22
CA ASN A 198 -28.88 -10.08 4.90
C ASN A 198 -28.47 -9.25 6.13
N GLU A 199 -27.33 -8.58 6.07
CA GLU A 199 -26.88 -7.64 7.10
C GLU A 199 -25.91 -6.61 6.51
N ASN A 200 -25.64 -5.51 7.23
CA ASN A 200 -24.58 -4.55 6.87
C ASN A 200 -23.66 -4.32 8.08
N PRO A 201 -22.66 -5.18 8.32
CA PRO A 201 -21.68 -5.00 9.39
C PRO A 201 -21.04 -3.60 9.36
N ASN A 202 -21.10 -2.89 10.48
CA ASN A 202 -20.67 -1.49 10.59
C ASN A 202 -19.98 -1.17 11.93
N VAL A 203 -19.77 -2.18 12.77
CA VAL A 203 -19.06 -1.99 14.04
C VAL A 203 -17.57 -2.13 13.76
N ILE A 204 -16.88 -1.00 13.63
CA ILE A 204 -15.42 -0.97 13.45
C ILE A 204 -14.75 -1.51 14.72
N GLY A 205 -13.82 -2.45 14.55
CA GLY A 205 -13.06 -3.01 15.65
C GLY A 205 -12.30 -1.93 16.43
N ALA A 206 -12.24 -2.06 17.76
CA ALA A 206 -11.57 -1.08 18.62
C ALA A 206 -10.07 -0.96 18.30
N LYS A 207 -9.50 -2.03 17.73
CA LYS A 207 -8.11 -2.10 17.28
C LYS A 207 -7.91 -1.64 15.83
N ALA A 208 -8.99 -1.60 15.05
CA ALA A 208 -9.04 -1.28 13.62
C ALA A 208 -9.10 0.23 13.33
N ALA A 209 -9.47 1.03 14.34
CA ALA A 209 -9.65 2.47 14.17
C ALA A 209 -8.32 3.15 13.79
N GLY A 210 -8.26 3.65 12.55
CA GLY A 210 -7.08 4.31 11.98
C GLY A 210 -6.12 3.38 11.24
N ASP A 211 -6.44 2.10 11.12
CA ASP A 211 -5.64 1.15 10.36
C ASP A 211 -5.72 1.42 8.85
N PRO A 212 -4.69 1.00 8.08
CA PRO A 212 -4.64 1.22 6.64
C PRO A 212 -5.78 0.53 5.87
N ILE A 213 -6.48 -0.44 6.47
CA ILE A 213 -7.66 -1.07 5.87
C ILE A 213 -8.89 -0.15 6.04
N ILE A 214 -9.06 0.43 7.22
CA ILE A 214 -10.21 1.30 7.54
C ILE A 214 -10.06 2.72 7.00
N ALA A 215 -8.84 3.26 7.02
CA ALA A 215 -8.52 4.63 6.61
C ALA A 215 -7.51 4.67 5.44
N GLY A 216 -7.62 3.70 4.54
CA GLY A 216 -6.65 3.48 3.47
C GLY A 216 -6.77 4.42 2.27
N PRO A 217 -5.83 4.30 1.31
CA PRO A 217 -5.71 5.18 0.15
C PRO A 217 -6.90 5.12 -0.81
N PHE A 218 -7.70 4.05 -0.78
CA PHE A 218 -8.85 3.86 -1.67
C PHE A 218 -10.17 4.35 -1.06
N GLY A 219 -10.10 4.97 0.12
CA GLY A 219 -11.25 5.57 0.79
C GLY A 219 -11.44 5.04 2.20
N ALA A 220 -12.26 5.73 2.98
CA ALA A 220 -12.60 5.31 4.34
C ALA A 220 -13.64 4.18 4.30
N VAL A 221 -13.34 3.07 4.96
CA VAL A 221 -14.27 1.97 5.19
C VAL A 221 -15.13 2.28 6.40
N LYS A 222 -16.43 2.11 6.26
CA LYS A 222 -17.44 2.34 7.31
C LYS A 222 -18.29 1.11 7.57
N SER A 223 -18.53 0.33 6.53
CA SER A 223 -19.33 -0.88 6.57
C SER A 223 -18.94 -1.81 5.44
N THR A 224 -19.36 -3.06 5.58
CA THR A 224 -19.48 -4.01 4.48
C THR A 224 -20.91 -4.53 4.43
N ILE A 225 -21.31 -5.16 3.34
CA ILE A 225 -22.57 -5.88 3.25
C ILE A 225 -22.39 -7.37 3.54
N ILE A 226 -23.50 -8.02 3.88
CA ILE A 226 -23.67 -9.47 3.86
C ILE A 226 -25.00 -9.79 3.12
N ARG A 227 -24.98 -10.69 2.13
CA ARG A 227 -26.09 -11.16 1.28
C ARG A 227 -25.98 -12.69 1.09
N ASN A 228 -26.12 -13.42 2.19
CA ASN A 228 -25.79 -14.84 2.36
C ASN A 228 -24.29 -15.05 2.58
N GLY A 229 -23.79 -14.57 3.71
CA GLY A 229 -22.40 -14.80 4.11
C GLY A 229 -22.28 -15.48 5.46
N THR A 230 -21.08 -15.42 6.00
CA THR A 230 -20.70 -15.91 7.32
C THR A 230 -19.85 -14.89 8.08
N THR A 231 -19.35 -15.27 9.24
CA THR A 231 -18.38 -14.52 10.04
C THR A 231 -17.22 -15.41 10.47
N ALA A 232 -16.27 -14.83 11.21
CA ALA A 232 -15.24 -15.57 11.91
C ALA A 232 -15.31 -15.35 13.42
N THR A 233 -14.87 -16.37 14.14
CA THR A 233 -14.58 -16.33 15.57
C THR A 233 -13.07 -16.22 15.78
N LEU A 234 -12.65 -15.17 16.49
CA LEU A 234 -11.27 -14.87 16.80
C LEU A 234 -10.78 -15.68 18.01
N SER A 235 -9.51 -16.07 17.96
CA SER A 235 -8.76 -16.76 19.00
C SER A 235 -7.42 -16.06 19.24
N PRO A 236 -7.41 -14.91 19.95
CA PRO A 236 -6.17 -14.18 20.25
C PRO A 236 -5.15 -14.97 21.07
N SER A 237 -5.59 -16.03 21.76
CA SER A 237 -4.71 -16.97 22.45
C SER A 237 -3.89 -17.84 21.50
N SER A 238 -4.39 -18.09 20.28
CA SER A 238 -3.68 -18.84 19.24
C SER A 238 -2.75 -17.90 18.45
N ASN A 239 -3.23 -16.70 18.14
CA ASN A 239 -2.41 -15.64 17.54
C ASN A 239 -2.85 -14.26 18.01
N ALA A 240 -2.01 -13.58 18.80
CA ALA A 240 -2.33 -12.26 19.35
C ALA A 240 -2.42 -11.13 18.30
N ALA A 241 -1.97 -11.37 17.07
CA ALA A 241 -2.09 -10.44 15.95
C ALA A 241 -3.49 -10.44 15.33
N VAL A 242 -4.31 -11.47 15.57
CA VAL A 242 -5.66 -11.55 15.01
C VAL A 242 -6.54 -10.41 15.51
N ARG A 243 -7.28 -9.80 14.58
CA ARG A 243 -8.11 -8.63 14.81
C ARG A 243 -9.38 -8.73 13.97
N GLY A 244 -10.52 -8.37 14.55
CA GLY A 244 -11.72 -8.09 13.77
C GLY A 244 -11.69 -6.63 13.34
N GLU A 245 -11.75 -6.40 12.03
CA GLU A 245 -11.79 -5.05 11.45
C GLU A 245 -13.22 -4.51 11.43
N LEU A 246 -14.16 -5.37 11.01
CA LEU A 246 -15.59 -5.10 10.97
C LEU A 246 -16.36 -6.22 11.65
N PHE A 247 -17.24 -5.82 12.56
CA PHE A 247 -18.17 -6.70 13.23
C PHE A 247 -19.60 -6.41 12.80
N ARG A 248 -20.42 -7.45 12.88
CA ARG A 248 -21.87 -7.41 12.73
C ARG A 248 -22.52 -6.41 13.69
N ALA A 249 -23.71 -5.93 13.32
CA ALA A 249 -24.46 -5.02 14.15
C ALA A 249 -24.84 -5.68 15.48
N GLY A 250 -24.65 -4.97 16.60
CA GLY A 250 -24.95 -5.49 17.94
C GLY A 250 -23.83 -6.34 18.58
N TYR A 251 -22.73 -6.60 17.85
CA TYR A 251 -21.53 -7.22 18.42
C TYR A 251 -20.57 -6.16 18.98
N SER A 252 -19.66 -6.59 19.86
CA SER A 252 -18.68 -5.70 20.50
C SER A 252 -17.50 -5.44 19.57
N ALA A 253 -17.09 -4.17 19.46
CA ALA A 253 -15.87 -3.77 18.76
C ALA A 253 -14.57 -4.37 19.36
N SER A 254 -14.62 -4.87 20.60
CA SER A 254 -13.50 -5.61 21.24
C SER A 254 -13.83 -7.09 21.44
N GLY A 255 -14.92 -7.57 20.84
CA GLY A 255 -15.36 -8.95 20.93
C GLY A 255 -14.52 -9.88 20.05
N THR A 256 -14.79 -11.17 20.19
CA THR A 256 -14.13 -12.23 19.42
C THR A 256 -15.07 -12.98 18.50
N THR A 257 -16.34 -12.58 18.39
CA THR A 257 -17.35 -13.27 17.58
C THR A 257 -18.07 -12.29 16.67
N GLY A 258 -18.65 -12.79 15.58
CA GLY A 258 -19.41 -11.97 14.63
C GLY A 258 -18.54 -11.02 13.81
N ALA A 259 -17.26 -11.35 13.60
CA ALA A 259 -16.37 -10.56 12.75
C ALA A 259 -16.65 -10.88 11.28
N ALA A 260 -17.12 -9.90 10.51
CA ALA A 260 -17.38 -10.03 9.07
C ALA A 260 -16.11 -9.84 8.23
N PHE A 261 -15.15 -9.08 8.76
CA PHE A 261 -13.83 -8.91 8.18
C PHE A 261 -12.76 -9.05 9.26
N VAL A 262 -11.75 -9.87 9.00
CA VAL A 262 -10.69 -10.22 9.97
C VAL A 262 -9.34 -10.03 9.33
N THR A 263 -8.36 -9.59 10.12
CA THR A 263 -6.96 -9.55 9.73
C THR A 263 -6.08 -10.29 10.73
N SER A 264 -4.93 -10.74 10.26
CA SER A 264 -3.90 -11.35 11.11
C SER A 264 -2.53 -11.29 10.41
N THR A 265 -1.51 -11.78 11.11
CA THR A 265 -0.16 -11.98 10.55
C THR A 265 0.31 -13.37 10.86
N PHE A 266 1.04 -14.00 9.94
CA PHE A 266 1.67 -15.30 10.15
C PHE A 266 3.07 -15.32 9.55
N GLY A 267 4.06 -15.64 10.38
CA GLY A 267 5.46 -15.43 10.02
C GLY A 267 5.70 -13.95 9.69
N SER A 268 6.19 -13.68 8.48
CA SER A 268 6.39 -12.31 7.99
C SER A 268 5.24 -11.78 7.12
N GLY A 269 4.24 -12.62 6.81
CA GLY A 269 3.13 -12.28 5.94
C GLY A 269 1.89 -11.81 6.67
N ARG A 270 0.88 -11.49 5.86
CA ARG A 270 -0.37 -10.86 6.28
C ARG A 270 -1.54 -11.67 5.76
N VAL A 271 -2.62 -11.69 6.52
CA VAL A 271 -3.83 -12.45 6.18
C VAL A 271 -5.03 -11.55 6.37
N ALA A 272 -5.95 -11.57 5.41
CA ALA A 272 -7.29 -11.03 5.55
C ALA A 272 -8.32 -12.11 5.24
N PHE A 273 -9.45 -12.03 5.91
CA PHE A 273 -10.62 -12.86 5.67
C PHE A 273 -11.86 -11.97 5.56
N TRP A 274 -12.69 -12.22 4.55
CA TRP A 274 -14.00 -11.62 4.35
C TRP A 274 -15.06 -12.71 4.25
N GLY A 275 -16.10 -12.61 5.09
CA GLY A 275 -17.11 -13.66 5.23
C GLY A 275 -18.19 -13.69 4.14
N ASP A 276 -18.09 -12.90 3.08
CA ASP A 276 -19.09 -12.93 2.00
C ASP A 276 -18.44 -12.59 0.66
N SER A 277 -18.90 -13.29 -0.39
CA SER A 277 -18.52 -13.09 -1.79
C SER A 277 -19.35 -12.01 -2.49
N SER A 278 -20.60 -11.79 -2.05
CA SER A 278 -21.51 -10.80 -2.63
C SER A 278 -20.95 -9.36 -2.61
N PRO A 279 -20.23 -8.89 -1.57
CA PRO A 279 -19.57 -7.58 -1.57
C PRO A 279 -18.52 -7.36 -2.65
N ILE A 280 -17.90 -8.44 -3.16
CA ILE A 280 -16.87 -8.34 -4.19
C ILE A 280 -17.43 -8.45 -5.60
N ASP A 281 -18.67 -8.95 -5.76
CA ASP A 281 -19.36 -8.97 -7.05
C ASP A 281 -19.65 -7.55 -7.54
N ASP A 282 -19.37 -7.26 -8.80
CA ASP A 282 -19.46 -5.96 -9.44
C ASP A 282 -20.37 -5.94 -10.68
N GLY A 283 -21.07 -7.05 -10.95
CA GLY A 283 -21.95 -7.15 -12.11
C GLY A 283 -21.24 -7.29 -13.47
N THR A 284 -19.92 -7.44 -13.52
CA THR A 284 -19.12 -7.53 -14.77
C THR A 284 -18.92 -8.95 -15.28
N GLY A 285 -19.61 -9.95 -14.72
CA GLY A 285 -19.48 -11.37 -15.08
C GLY A 285 -19.97 -11.73 -16.48
N GLN A 286 -19.78 -13.00 -16.85
CA GLN A 286 -20.18 -13.48 -18.18
C GLN A 286 -21.70 -13.52 -18.36
N SER A 287 -22.13 -13.52 -19.62
CA SER A 287 -23.56 -13.68 -19.96
C SER A 287 -24.10 -15.01 -19.43
N GLY A 288 -25.23 -14.96 -18.73
CA GLY A 288 -25.89 -16.13 -18.13
C GLY A 288 -25.73 -16.21 -16.61
N ASN A 289 -24.81 -15.42 -16.05
CA ASN A 289 -24.62 -15.30 -14.62
C ASN A 289 -25.75 -14.52 -13.94
N THR A 290 -26.01 -14.84 -12.68
CA THR A 290 -26.96 -14.11 -11.82
C THR A 290 -26.15 -13.34 -10.79
N LEU A 291 -25.73 -12.15 -11.19
CA LEU A 291 -24.80 -11.31 -10.44
C LEU A 291 -25.52 -10.38 -9.46
N TYR A 292 -24.79 -9.98 -8.43
CA TYR A 292 -25.18 -9.00 -7.43
C TYR A 292 -24.12 -7.90 -7.39
N ASP A 293 -24.39 -6.67 -7.83
CA ASP A 293 -23.40 -5.59 -7.74
C ASP A 293 -23.26 -5.09 -6.29
N GLY A 294 -22.52 -5.85 -5.47
CA GLY A 294 -22.19 -5.52 -4.09
C GLY A 294 -21.03 -4.55 -3.99
N TRP A 295 -20.12 -4.58 -4.95
CA TRP A 295 -19.01 -3.65 -5.08
C TRP A 295 -19.48 -2.18 -5.01
N ASN A 296 -20.58 -1.88 -5.70
CA ASN A 296 -21.22 -0.56 -5.71
C ASN A 296 -22.45 -0.44 -4.80
N ASP A 297 -22.74 -1.41 -3.93
CA ASP A 297 -23.90 -1.34 -3.03
C ASP A 297 -23.71 -0.20 -2.01
N PRO A 298 -24.60 0.80 -1.99
CA PRO A 298 -24.47 1.96 -1.11
C PRO A 298 -24.65 1.63 0.39
N ALA A 299 -25.09 0.43 0.73
CA ALA A 299 -25.15 -0.04 2.11
C ALA A 299 -23.76 -0.38 2.70
N GLY A 300 -22.78 -0.61 1.83
CA GLY A 300 -21.40 -0.90 2.19
C GLY A 300 -20.42 0.16 1.70
N THR A 301 -19.15 -0.07 2.03
CA THR A 301 -17.98 0.61 1.44
C THR A 301 -17.04 -0.45 0.87
N ASP A 302 -17.62 -1.44 0.19
CA ASP A 302 -17.00 -2.72 -0.13
C ASP A 302 -15.80 -2.57 -1.08
N ALA A 303 -15.93 -1.72 -2.11
CA ALA A 303 -14.80 -1.37 -2.98
C ALA A 303 -13.58 -0.82 -2.21
N ALA A 304 -13.80 0.09 -1.25
CA ALA A 304 -12.72 0.65 -0.45
C ALA A 304 -12.09 -0.42 0.47
N LEU A 305 -12.91 -1.31 1.03
CA LEU A 305 -12.45 -2.41 1.88
C LEU A 305 -11.57 -3.39 1.09
N ALA A 306 -12.03 -3.85 -0.08
CA ALA A 306 -11.28 -4.74 -0.95
C ALA A 306 -9.92 -4.13 -1.35
N LEU A 307 -9.93 -2.88 -1.82
CA LEU A 307 -8.73 -2.22 -2.33
C LEU A 307 -7.73 -1.84 -1.23
N ASN A 308 -8.21 -1.38 -0.07
CA ASN A 308 -7.34 -1.10 1.06
C ASN A 308 -6.74 -2.38 1.66
N ALA A 309 -7.52 -3.46 1.72
CA ALA A 309 -7.01 -4.77 2.13
C ALA A 309 -5.95 -5.28 1.15
N THR A 310 -6.18 -5.16 -0.16
CA THR A 310 -5.16 -5.48 -1.20
C THR A 310 -3.89 -4.66 -0.99
N ASP A 311 -4.02 -3.33 -0.79
CA ASP A 311 -2.86 -2.46 -0.56
C ASP A 311 -2.04 -2.89 0.67
N TRP A 312 -2.73 -3.28 1.73
CA TRP A 312 -2.12 -3.75 2.96
C TRP A 312 -1.51 -5.14 2.81
N LEU A 313 -2.17 -6.08 2.13
CA LEU A 313 -1.69 -7.45 1.93
C LEU A 313 -0.48 -7.50 1.01
N ALA A 314 -0.52 -6.82 -0.14
CA ALA A 314 0.59 -6.70 -1.07
C ALA A 314 1.69 -5.72 -0.59
N GLY A 315 1.49 -5.04 0.55
CA GLY A 315 2.51 -4.22 1.19
C GLY A 315 3.61 -5.08 1.79
N THR A 316 4.82 -5.03 1.23
CA THR A 316 5.93 -5.96 1.52
C THR A 316 6.09 -6.33 3.00
N GLY A 317 5.70 -7.56 3.33
CA GLY A 317 6.55 -8.46 4.11
C GLY A 317 7.65 -8.97 3.17
N SER A 318 8.92 -8.80 3.54
CA SER A 318 10.07 -9.06 2.68
C SER A 318 10.10 -10.52 2.21
N THR A 319 10.02 -10.77 0.89
CA THR A 319 10.34 -12.10 0.32
C THR A 319 11.31 -11.96 -0.86
N SER A 320 12.56 -12.34 -0.63
CA SER A 320 13.45 -12.87 -1.68
C SER A 320 13.78 -14.30 -1.30
N THR A 321 13.05 -15.27 -1.84
CA THR A 321 13.33 -16.70 -1.63
C THR A 321 14.42 -17.13 -2.61
N SER A 322 15.63 -17.34 -2.11
CA SER A 322 16.63 -18.17 -2.78
C SER A 322 16.58 -19.55 -2.15
N THR A 323 16.15 -20.54 -2.94
CA THR A 323 16.14 -21.96 -2.61
C THR A 323 17.55 -22.43 -2.25
N SER A 324 17.73 -23.14 -1.13
CA SER A 324 18.78 -24.18 -1.02
C SER A 324 18.57 -25.11 0.16
N SER A 325 18.73 -26.39 -0.15
CA SER A 325 18.89 -27.55 0.70
C SER A 325 19.93 -27.36 1.82
N SER A 326 19.65 -28.06 2.91
CA SER A 326 20.37 -28.11 4.18
C SER A 326 21.85 -28.52 4.05
N SER A 327 22.74 -27.67 4.58
CA SER A 327 23.83 -28.10 5.47
C SER A 327 24.32 -26.93 6.32
N SER A 328 24.52 -27.22 7.61
CA SER A 328 24.83 -26.28 8.69
C SER A 328 26.24 -25.68 8.58
N THR A 329 26.35 -24.34 8.61
CA THR A 329 27.40 -23.64 9.37
C THR A 329 27.11 -22.14 9.47
N SER A 330 27.44 -21.58 10.63
CA SER A 330 27.19 -20.22 11.11
C SER A 330 27.93 -19.14 10.31
N SER A 331 27.20 -18.13 9.82
CA SER A 331 27.76 -16.80 9.53
C SER A 331 26.67 -15.75 9.28
N SER A 332 26.83 -14.60 9.93
CA SER A 332 26.07 -13.36 9.78
C SER A 332 25.85 -12.96 8.31
N SER A 333 24.60 -12.73 7.90
CA SER A 333 24.29 -12.08 6.62
C SER A 333 23.44 -10.84 6.86
N SER A 334 23.94 -9.71 6.38
CA SER A 334 23.32 -8.39 6.40
C SER A 334 22.18 -8.31 5.36
N ALA A 335 21.03 -7.76 5.77
CA ALA A 335 19.88 -7.46 4.91
C ALA A 335 20.25 -6.48 3.78
N PRO A 336 19.53 -6.47 2.63
CA PRO A 336 19.84 -5.56 1.53
C PRO A 336 19.64 -4.11 1.99
N SER A 337 20.75 -3.37 2.00
CA SER A 337 20.78 -1.95 2.37
C SER A 337 20.20 -1.08 1.25
N GLY A 338 19.38 -0.10 1.60
CA GLY A 338 18.96 0.98 0.69
C GLY A 338 17.50 0.93 0.22
N ALA A 339 16.63 0.13 0.84
CA ALA A 339 15.20 0.15 0.55
C ALA A 339 14.53 1.40 1.13
N GLU A 340 13.48 1.92 0.47
CA GLU A 340 12.67 2.99 1.06
C GLU A 340 11.97 2.50 2.32
N ARG A 341 12.06 3.29 3.40
CA ARG A 341 11.46 2.97 4.70
C ARG A 341 10.36 3.94 5.10
N ILE A 342 10.28 5.11 4.47
CA ILE A 342 9.21 6.09 4.69
C ILE A 342 8.03 5.76 3.80
N VAL A 343 6.84 5.66 4.40
CA VAL A 343 5.57 5.57 3.68
C VAL A 343 4.95 6.97 3.59
N ASN A 344 4.39 7.31 2.41
CA ASN A 344 3.76 8.61 2.15
C ASN A 344 4.68 9.80 2.49
N GLY A 345 5.95 9.73 2.08
CA GLY A 345 6.90 10.82 2.27
C GLY A 345 6.65 12.06 1.42
N SER A 346 5.80 11.94 0.38
CA SER A 346 5.34 13.02 -0.48
C SER A 346 4.05 13.71 0.00
N PHE A 347 3.36 13.16 1.01
CA PHE A 347 2.11 13.71 1.55
C PHE A 347 0.93 13.86 0.57
N GLU A 348 1.04 13.34 -0.66
CA GLU A 348 -0.05 13.39 -1.65
C GLU A 348 -1.28 12.60 -1.20
N ASN A 349 -1.08 11.56 -0.39
CA ASN A 349 -2.13 10.81 0.28
C ASN A 349 -2.50 11.41 1.66
N ASN A 350 -2.58 12.74 1.74
CA ASN A 350 -2.85 13.47 2.99
C ASN A 350 -1.92 13.00 4.12
N ALA A 351 -2.47 12.86 5.34
CA ALA A 351 -1.74 12.47 6.53
C ALA A 351 -1.61 10.94 6.69
N SER A 352 -1.99 10.13 5.70
CA SER A 352 -1.92 8.67 5.83
C SER A 352 -0.50 8.24 6.21
N TYR A 353 -0.38 7.30 7.17
CA TYR A 353 0.88 6.83 7.77
C TYR A 353 1.65 7.87 8.61
N TRP A 354 1.17 9.11 8.72
CA TRP A 354 1.72 10.14 9.58
C TRP A 354 0.73 10.51 10.68
N SER A 355 1.09 10.34 11.95
CA SER A 355 0.29 10.84 13.05
C SER A 355 0.59 12.34 13.25
N LEU A 356 -0.41 13.18 12.96
CA LEU A 356 -0.30 14.62 13.15
C LEU A 356 -0.73 15.01 14.57
N GLY A 357 0.16 15.72 15.27
CA GLY A 357 -0.07 16.35 16.56
C GLY A 357 -0.40 17.84 16.42
N SER A 358 -1.07 18.37 17.44
CA SER A 358 -1.64 19.73 17.56
C SER A 358 -1.19 20.74 16.51
N GLY A 359 -2.04 21.02 15.51
CA GLY A 359 -1.83 22.10 14.54
C GLY A 359 -0.99 21.75 13.30
N ALA A 360 -0.28 20.61 13.29
CA ALA A 360 0.34 20.10 12.08
C ALA A 360 -0.75 19.71 11.07
N ALA A 361 -0.54 20.00 9.79
CA ALA A 361 -1.53 19.76 8.75
C ALA A 361 -0.88 19.38 7.42
N ILE A 362 -1.70 18.91 6.48
CA ILE A 362 -1.30 18.77 5.09
C ILE A 362 -1.74 20.04 4.35
N SER A 363 -0.81 20.66 3.64
CA SER A 363 -0.99 21.94 2.97
C SER A 363 -0.82 21.78 1.47
N THR A 364 -1.61 22.52 0.70
CA THR A 364 -1.46 22.68 -0.75
C THR A 364 -0.75 23.98 -1.14
N THR A 365 -0.25 24.74 -0.16
CA THR A 365 0.34 26.08 -0.39
C THR A 365 1.72 26.00 -1.01
N HIS A 366 2.57 25.09 -0.51
CA HIS A 366 3.91 24.85 -1.02
C HIS A 366 4.12 23.34 -1.10
N ALA A 367 4.48 22.84 -2.28
CA ALA A 367 4.89 21.46 -2.51
C ALA A 367 6.16 21.48 -3.37
N SER A 368 7.12 20.63 -3.05
CA SER A 368 8.36 20.46 -3.82
C SER A 368 8.10 19.62 -5.06
N ALA A 369 7.24 18.61 -4.92
CA ALA A 369 6.69 17.79 -5.99
C ALA A 369 5.20 17.53 -5.71
N GLY A 370 4.40 17.25 -6.73
CA GLY A 370 2.96 17.05 -6.54
C GLY A 370 2.23 18.32 -6.12
N THR A 371 1.23 18.18 -5.25
CA THR A 371 0.30 19.25 -4.85
C THR A 371 0.20 19.47 -3.34
N LYS A 372 0.81 18.61 -2.52
CA LYS A 372 0.68 18.61 -1.07
C LYS A 372 2.03 18.50 -0.38
N SER A 373 2.11 18.97 0.85
CA SER A 373 3.24 18.74 1.74
C SER A 373 2.78 18.81 3.21
N LEU A 374 3.62 18.33 4.13
CA LEU A 374 3.39 18.54 5.56
C LEU A 374 3.70 19.99 5.92
N THR A 375 2.84 20.63 6.71
CA THR A 375 3.09 21.96 7.26
C THR A 375 3.06 21.98 8.78
N LEU A 376 4.03 22.69 9.37
CA LEU A 376 4.24 22.82 10.81
C LEU A 376 4.65 24.26 11.17
N GLY A 377 4.14 24.76 12.29
CA GLY A 377 4.46 26.09 12.82
C GLY A 377 3.45 27.16 12.38
N GLY A 378 3.95 28.37 12.09
CA GLY A 378 3.16 29.53 11.65
C GLY A 378 2.27 30.16 12.72
N THR A 379 2.28 29.63 13.94
CA THR A 379 1.52 30.17 15.07
C THR A 379 2.44 30.29 16.28
N VAL A 380 2.46 31.45 16.93
CA VAL A 380 3.29 31.69 18.13
C VAL A 380 2.90 30.77 19.29
N SER A 381 3.85 30.47 20.16
CA SER A 381 3.69 29.63 21.36
C SER A 381 3.14 28.24 21.04
N THR A 382 3.51 27.65 19.91
CA THR A 382 3.06 26.32 19.52
C THR A 382 4.17 25.30 19.47
N THR A 383 3.79 24.05 19.72
CA THR A 383 4.58 22.87 19.37
C THR A 383 3.69 21.95 18.58
N GLN A 384 4.02 21.76 17.31
CA GLN A 384 3.29 20.93 16.37
C GLN A 384 4.19 19.78 15.95
N SER A 385 3.62 18.63 15.56
CA SER A 385 4.44 17.51 15.12
C SER A 385 3.77 16.60 14.13
N ALA A 386 4.57 15.88 13.34
CA ALA A 386 4.15 14.71 12.59
C ALA A 386 5.10 13.55 12.90
N THR A 387 4.55 12.36 13.15
CA THR A 387 5.34 11.17 13.47
C THR A 387 5.03 9.99 12.56
N GLN A 388 6.04 9.15 12.32
CA GLN A 388 5.89 7.85 11.67
C GLN A 388 6.80 6.83 12.35
N GLN A 389 6.31 5.61 12.56
CA GLN A 389 7.14 4.48 12.99
C GLN A 389 7.87 3.90 11.77
N VAL A 390 9.18 3.78 11.85
CA VAL A 390 10.03 3.36 10.75
C VAL A 390 11.00 2.27 11.22
N THR A 391 10.99 1.13 10.56
CA THR A 391 11.92 0.02 10.88
C THR A 391 13.20 0.16 10.07
N ILE A 392 14.35 0.26 10.72
CA ILE A 392 15.67 0.29 10.08
C ILE A 392 16.25 -1.12 10.17
N PRO A 393 16.55 -1.79 9.04
CA PRO A 393 17.02 -3.17 9.06
C PRO A 393 18.31 -3.35 9.88
N ALA A 394 18.49 -4.53 10.45
CA ALA A 394 19.73 -4.88 11.13
C ALA A 394 20.87 -5.04 10.12
N GLY A 395 22.08 -4.61 10.49
CA GLY A 395 23.28 -4.78 9.67
C GLY A 395 23.47 -3.75 8.55
N VAL A 396 22.60 -2.73 8.46
CA VAL A 396 22.79 -1.61 7.52
C VAL A 396 23.94 -0.72 8.00
N THR A 397 24.84 -0.36 7.09
CA THR A 397 25.96 0.56 7.39
C THR A 397 25.65 2.00 7.00
N SER A 398 24.52 2.24 6.35
CA SER A 398 24.04 3.56 5.94
C SER A 398 22.52 3.54 5.90
N ALA A 399 21.89 4.58 6.48
CA ALA A 399 20.46 4.78 6.46
C ALA A 399 20.13 6.28 6.29
N PRO A 400 20.42 6.92 5.14
CA PRO A 400 20.17 8.33 4.94
C PRO A 400 18.67 8.66 4.91
N LEU A 401 18.23 9.48 5.86
CA LEU A 401 16.97 10.22 5.82
C LEU A 401 17.19 11.52 5.04
N THR A 402 16.56 11.65 3.88
CA THR A 402 16.50 12.87 3.07
C THR A 402 15.10 13.48 3.13
N PHE A 403 15.01 14.80 3.15
CA PHE A 403 13.75 15.53 3.04
C PHE A 403 14.00 16.94 2.51
N LYS A 404 12.98 17.55 1.90
CA LYS A 404 13.03 18.95 1.46
C LYS A 404 12.22 19.84 2.39
N THR A 405 12.68 21.06 2.57
CA THR A 405 12.03 22.04 3.44
C THR A 405 11.88 23.38 2.74
N TYR A 406 10.71 23.99 2.86
CA TYR A 406 10.44 25.38 2.51
C TYR A 406 10.13 26.17 3.79
N VAL A 407 10.66 27.39 3.90
CA VAL A 407 10.54 28.21 5.12
C VAL A 407 10.03 29.61 4.79
N THR A 408 9.02 30.05 5.54
CA THR A 408 8.64 31.47 5.67
C THR A 408 8.72 31.89 7.12
N SER A 409 9.06 33.15 7.39
CA SER A 409 9.23 33.62 8.76
C SER A 409 9.10 35.13 8.86
N ASN A 410 8.44 35.56 9.93
CA ASN A 410 8.41 36.95 10.38
C ASN A 410 9.50 37.25 11.43
N ALA A 411 10.24 36.23 11.87
CA ALA A 411 11.30 36.36 12.86
C ALA A 411 12.63 36.83 12.25
N SER A 412 13.57 37.13 13.15
CA SER A 412 14.96 37.50 12.84
C SER A 412 15.57 36.58 11.78
N THR A 413 16.44 37.14 10.93
CA THR A 413 17.22 36.38 9.95
C THR A 413 18.55 35.90 10.52
N THR A 414 18.96 36.38 11.70
CA THR A 414 20.28 36.11 12.28
C THR A 414 20.23 35.43 13.64
N THR A 415 19.09 35.46 14.33
CA THR A 415 18.91 34.86 15.66
C THR A 415 17.88 33.74 15.57
N VAL A 416 18.22 32.55 16.06
CA VAL A 416 17.31 31.39 16.07
C VAL A 416 16.30 31.53 17.21
N TYR A 417 15.03 31.58 16.86
CA TYR A 417 13.88 31.66 17.77
C TYR A 417 12.97 30.44 17.59
N ASP A 418 12.63 30.14 16.33
CA ASP A 418 11.75 29.06 15.94
C ASP A 418 12.52 27.90 15.35
N ARG A 419 12.05 26.66 15.55
CA ARG A 419 12.76 25.46 15.09
C ARG A 419 11.83 24.45 14.43
N LEU A 420 12.37 23.78 13.42
CA LEU A 420 11.90 22.48 12.97
C LEU A 420 12.94 21.44 13.41
N ASN A 421 12.62 20.68 14.45
CA ASN A 421 13.47 19.61 14.95
C ASN A 421 13.10 18.30 14.26
N VAL A 422 14.11 17.58 13.76
CA VAL A 422 13.96 16.22 13.26
C VAL A 422 14.50 15.27 14.30
N GLN A 423 13.63 14.41 14.82
CA GLN A 423 13.90 13.57 15.99
C GLN A 423 13.69 12.10 15.66
N VAL A 424 14.48 11.24 16.32
CA VAL A 424 14.31 9.79 16.33
C VAL A 424 14.25 9.33 17.78
N ASN A 425 13.18 8.65 18.17
CA ASN A 425 12.91 8.22 19.56
C ASN A 425 13.10 9.36 20.60
N GLY A 426 12.74 10.59 20.22
CA GLY A 426 12.87 11.79 21.07
C GLY A 426 14.25 12.47 21.04
N THR A 427 15.27 11.87 20.41
CA THR A 427 16.59 12.49 20.23
C THR A 427 16.61 13.36 18.99
N THR A 428 17.01 14.63 19.10
CA THR A 428 17.10 15.54 17.94
C THR A 428 18.37 15.26 17.15
N LEU A 429 18.22 14.89 15.87
CA LEU A 429 19.34 14.61 14.97
C LEU A 429 19.76 15.83 14.16
N THR A 430 18.80 16.70 13.81
CA THR A 430 19.06 18.00 13.19
C THR A 430 17.95 18.99 13.52
N SER A 431 18.25 20.28 13.37
CA SER A 431 17.33 21.39 13.65
C SER A 431 17.46 22.44 12.54
N LEU A 432 16.37 22.69 11.82
CA LEU A 432 16.21 23.85 10.93
C LEU A 432 15.51 24.97 11.70
N SER A 433 15.54 26.21 11.20
CA SER A 433 15.01 27.35 11.95
C SER A 433 14.55 28.50 11.06
N ASN A 434 14.08 29.56 11.70
CA ASN A 434 13.83 30.84 11.05
C ASN A 434 15.05 31.43 10.31
N THR A 435 16.28 31.01 10.61
CA THR A 435 17.49 31.49 9.90
C THR A 435 17.90 30.56 8.74
N SER A 436 17.15 29.49 8.46
CA SER A 436 17.36 28.62 7.30
C SER A 436 17.01 29.32 5.98
N PRO A 437 17.46 28.80 4.81
CA PRO A 437 17.09 29.34 3.51
C PRO A 437 15.57 29.49 3.35
N ARG A 438 15.12 30.60 2.75
CA ARG A 438 13.71 30.98 2.63
C ARG A 438 13.31 31.11 1.16
N GLY A 439 12.02 30.96 0.86
CA GLY A 439 11.46 31.26 -0.46
C GLY A 439 11.71 30.20 -1.55
N ALA A 440 12.36 29.09 -1.22
CA ALA A 440 12.54 27.92 -2.09
C ALA A 440 12.72 26.65 -1.24
N PHE A 441 12.39 25.48 -1.82
CA PHE A 441 12.68 24.20 -1.19
C PHE A 441 14.20 23.92 -1.22
N PHE A 442 14.76 23.45 -0.11
CA PHE A 442 16.13 22.96 -0.01
C PHE A 442 16.17 21.58 0.65
N SER A 443 17.15 20.75 0.29
CA SER A 443 17.27 19.37 0.80
C SER A 443 18.11 19.31 2.06
N THR A 444 17.72 18.46 2.99
CA THR A 444 18.48 18.09 4.19
C THR A 444 18.66 16.58 4.22
N THR A 445 19.83 16.10 4.66
CA THR A 445 20.14 14.68 4.81
C THR A 445 20.74 14.41 6.18
N VAL A 446 20.29 13.36 6.86
CA VAL A 446 20.80 12.89 8.14
C VAL A 446 20.90 11.37 8.10
N ASP A 447 21.96 10.77 8.65
CA ASP A 447 22.12 9.32 8.68
C ASP A 447 21.51 8.72 9.95
N LEU A 448 20.70 7.67 9.78
CA LEU A 448 20.03 6.93 10.85
C LEU A 448 20.67 5.55 11.09
N SER A 449 21.83 5.26 10.49
CA SER A 449 22.51 3.95 10.62
C SER A 449 22.78 3.54 12.07
N ALA A 450 22.93 4.49 13.00
CA ALA A 450 23.05 4.25 14.44
C ALA A 450 21.83 3.52 15.06
N TYR A 451 20.70 3.52 14.36
CA TYR A 451 19.45 2.87 14.76
C TYR A 451 19.21 1.55 14.01
N ALA A 452 20.22 1.01 13.31
CA ALA A 452 20.13 -0.27 12.62
C ALA A 452 19.58 -1.39 13.53
N GLY A 453 18.61 -2.14 13.02
CA GLY A 453 17.94 -3.23 13.74
C GLY A 453 16.81 -2.79 14.66
N GLN A 454 16.43 -1.51 14.65
CA GLN A 454 15.36 -0.99 15.51
C GLN A 454 14.18 -0.47 14.68
N THR A 455 12.98 -0.59 15.25
CA THR A 455 11.84 0.23 14.85
C THR A 455 11.84 1.50 15.69
N VAL A 456 11.92 2.65 15.01
CA VAL A 456 12.06 3.95 15.64
C VAL A 456 10.92 4.89 15.30
N THR A 457 10.59 5.81 16.20
CA THR A 457 9.67 6.91 15.91
C THR A 457 10.44 8.06 15.28
N LEU A 458 10.27 8.28 13.98
CA LEU A 458 10.68 9.50 13.31
C LEU A 458 9.66 10.60 13.62
N LYS A 459 10.14 11.80 13.97
CA LYS A 459 9.29 12.95 14.28
C LYS A 459 9.85 14.23 13.66
N PHE A 460 9.01 14.93 12.89
CA PHE A 460 9.19 16.34 12.59
C PHE A 460 8.43 17.16 13.63
N GLN A 461 9.10 18.13 14.26
CA GLN A 461 8.51 18.97 15.31
C GLN A 461 8.77 20.44 15.04
N GLY A 462 7.71 21.19 14.74
CA GLY A 462 7.75 22.65 14.67
C GLY A 462 7.54 23.26 16.06
N VAL A 463 8.44 24.13 16.50
CA VAL A 463 8.34 24.88 17.75
C VAL A 463 8.45 26.36 17.43
N ASN A 464 7.41 27.13 17.76
CA ASN A 464 7.43 28.58 17.66
C ASN A 464 7.41 29.22 19.04
N ASP A 465 8.23 30.27 19.22
CA ASP A 465 8.24 31.04 20.46
C ASP A 465 7.04 32.02 20.52
N ALA A 466 6.99 32.87 21.54
CA ALA A 466 5.85 33.75 21.80
C ALA A 466 5.68 34.92 20.80
N SER A 467 6.56 35.07 19.79
CA SER A 467 6.54 36.19 18.85
C SER A 467 6.95 35.79 17.43
N ASN A 468 6.44 36.51 16.42
CA ASN A 468 6.91 36.43 15.02
C ASN A 468 7.09 35.00 14.48
N PRO A 469 6.02 34.27 14.15
CA PRO A 469 6.13 32.85 13.87
C PRO A 469 6.91 32.56 12.57
N THR A 470 7.39 31.32 12.51
CA THR A 470 7.99 30.69 11.33
C THR A 470 7.16 29.49 10.93
N GLN A 471 6.82 29.40 9.64
CA GLN A 471 6.12 28.26 9.06
C GLN A 471 7.11 27.42 8.25
N PHE A 472 7.02 26.12 8.43
CA PHE A 472 7.82 25.12 7.71
C PHE A 472 6.89 24.24 6.87
N TRP A 473 7.32 23.93 5.65
CA TRP A 473 6.75 22.87 4.84
C TRP A 473 7.80 21.81 4.61
N VAL A 474 7.45 20.55 4.82
CA VAL A 474 8.32 19.38 4.65
C VAL A 474 7.73 18.50 3.57
N ASP A 475 8.56 18.10 2.61
CA ASP A 475 8.14 17.30 1.47
C ASP A 475 9.26 16.36 1.03
N GLU A 476 8.93 15.35 0.22
CA GLU A 476 9.84 14.34 -0.32
C GLU A 476 10.72 13.68 0.77
N VAL A 477 10.07 13.27 1.88
CA VAL A 477 10.73 12.53 2.96
C VAL A 477 11.05 11.10 2.50
N SER A 478 12.30 10.70 2.58
CA SER A 478 12.78 9.38 2.14
C SER A 478 13.85 8.89 3.10
N LEU A 479 13.76 7.63 3.53
CA LEU A 479 14.80 6.94 4.29
C LEU A 479 15.21 5.71 3.49
N LYS A 480 16.44 5.70 2.97
CA LYS A 480 16.99 4.52 2.30
C LYS A 480 17.78 3.71 3.31
N ALA A 481 17.26 2.59 3.81
CA ALA A 481 17.96 1.76 4.80
C ALA A 481 17.94 0.29 4.40
#